data_AF-A0A3D5MSJ1-F1
#
_entry.id   AF-A0A3D5MSJ1-F1
#
_cell.length_a   1.000
_cell.length_b   1.000
_cell.length_c   1.000
_cell.angle_alpha   90.00
_cell.angle_beta   90.00
_cell.angle_gamma   90.00
#
_symmetry.space_group_name_H-M   'P 1'
#
loop_
_entity.id
_entity.type
_entity.pdbx_description
1 polymer ?
#
loop_
_entity_poly.entity_id
_entity_poly.type
_entity_poly.pdbx_seq_one_letter_code
_entity_poly.pdbx_strand_id
1 'polypeptide(L)'
;AAFVEVEVQGALMCGYHAAKSIHEELNGKHGFKHYTKWWKDSVEFNSNEYLRVSQGYALVPTYTDDELDYLFGLIENTVLEGTYSQYKTSKLIWDEILKYKNKIKVDKPEIYSKIKKMNTMTLTETFKN
;
A
#
# COMPACT_ATOMS: atom_id res chain seq x y z
N ALA A 1 1.20 6.20 15.31
CA ALA A 1 2.59 5.76 15.51
C ALA A 1 3.47 6.46 14.49
N ALA A 2 4.60 7.04 14.90
CA ALA A 2 5.54 7.66 13.97
C ALA A 2 6.26 6.58 13.14
N PHE A 3 6.77 6.91 11.94
CA PHE A 3 7.53 5.97 11.09
C PHE A 3 8.62 5.21 11.88
N VAL A 4 9.27 5.89 12.81
CA VAL A 4 10.29 5.33 13.71
C VAL A 4 9.75 4.22 14.62
N GLU A 5 8.51 4.31 15.11
CA GLU A 5 7.93 3.27 15.96
C GLU A 5 7.64 1.98 15.18
N VAL A 6 7.31 2.10 13.89
CA VAL A 6 7.10 0.96 12.99
C VAL A 6 8.43 0.30 12.63
N GLU A 7 9.49 1.08 12.43
CA GLU A 7 10.86 0.56 12.22
C GLU A 7 11.38 -0.17 13.46
N VAL A 8 11.19 0.40 14.65
CA VAL A 8 11.58 -0.22 15.93
C VAL A 8 10.79 -1.50 16.19
N GLN A 9 9.47 -1.49 15.97
CA GLN A 9 8.65 -2.68 16.11
C GLN A 9 9.06 -3.77 15.11
N GLY A 10 9.33 -3.40 13.86
CA GLY A 10 9.83 -4.33 12.84
C GLY A 10 11.18 -4.95 13.23
N ALA A 11 12.13 -4.14 13.69
CA ALA A 11 13.44 -4.61 14.13
C ALA A 11 13.35 -5.55 15.34
N LEU A 12 12.52 -5.21 16.34
CA LEU A 12 12.29 -6.05 17.52
C LEU A 12 11.69 -7.41 17.15
N MET A 13 10.70 -7.43 16.26
CA MET A 13 10.09 -8.68 15.79
C MET A 13 11.09 -9.54 15.01
N CYS A 14 11.88 -8.95 14.11
CA CYS A 14 12.95 -9.66 13.43
C CYS A 14 13.95 -10.28 14.42
N GLY A 15 14.39 -9.51 15.43
CA GLY A 15 15.30 -9.99 16.46
C GLY A 15 14.74 -11.17 17.27
N TYR A 16 13.49 -11.06 17.74
CA TYR A 16 12.80 -12.14 18.46
C TYR A 16 12.71 -13.42 17.61
N HIS A 17 12.24 -13.31 16.37
CA HIS A 17 12.09 -14.46 15.48
C HIS A 17 13.44 -15.08 15.10
N ALA A 18 14.51 -14.28 14.99
CA ALA A 18 15.86 -14.77 14.73
C ALA A 18 16.44 -15.54 15.92
N ALA A 19 16.28 -15.03 17.15
CA ALA A 19 16.73 -15.76 18.35
C ALA A 19 15.97 -17.09 18.51
N LYS A 20 14.65 -17.08 18.26
CA LYS A 20 13.82 -18.29 18.29
C LYS A 20 14.25 -19.32 17.24
N SER A 21 14.58 -18.88 16.02
CA SER A 21 15.01 -19.80 14.96
C SER A 21 16.36 -20.44 15.24
N ILE A 22 17.31 -19.69 15.80
CA ILE A 22 18.60 -20.23 16.26
C ILE A 22 18.38 -21.31 17.33
N HIS A 23 17.52 -21.03 18.31
CA HIS A 23 17.19 -22.02 19.35
C HIS A 23 16.55 -23.28 18.75
N GLU A 24 15.65 -23.15 17.78
CA GLU A 24 15.04 -24.30 17.10
C GLU A 24 16.07 -25.15 16.35
N GLU A 25 17.01 -24.52 15.63
CA GLU A 25 18.10 -25.22 14.92
C GLU A 25 19.05 -25.95 15.87
N LEU A 26 19.42 -25.32 16.99
CA LEU A 26 20.24 -25.96 18.02
C LEU A 26 19.57 -27.20 18.63
N ASN A 27 18.24 -27.30 18.57
CA ASN A 27 17.47 -28.45 19.01
C ASN A 27 17.12 -29.44 17.87
N GLY A 28 17.79 -29.33 16.72
CA GLY A 28 17.59 -30.23 15.58
C GLY A 28 16.30 -30.01 14.80
N LYS A 29 15.63 -28.86 14.95
CA LYS A 29 14.44 -28.47 14.18
C LYS A 29 14.83 -27.53 13.03
N HIS A 30 13.93 -27.33 12.08
CA HIS A 30 14.14 -26.45 10.91
C HIS A 30 13.87 -24.97 11.18
N GLY A 31 14.49 -24.42 12.23
CA GLY A 31 14.27 -23.04 12.67
C GLY A 31 14.51 -21.99 11.58
N PHE A 32 15.57 -22.12 10.78
CA PHE A 32 15.87 -21.15 9.71
C PHE A 32 14.81 -21.16 8.60
N LYS A 33 14.26 -22.33 8.27
CA LYS A 33 13.15 -22.46 7.32
C LYS A 33 11.90 -21.77 7.85
N HIS A 34 11.60 -21.92 9.14
CA HIS A 34 10.47 -21.26 9.78
C HIS A 34 10.64 -19.73 9.79
N TYR A 35 11.84 -19.23 10.13
CA TYR A 35 12.15 -17.81 10.08
C TYR A 35 11.94 -17.23 8.68
N THR A 36 12.49 -17.91 7.67
CA THR A 36 12.38 -17.48 6.26
C THR A 36 10.92 -17.42 5.82
N LYS A 37 10.11 -18.41 6.19
CA LYS A 37 8.68 -18.40 5.90
C LYS A 37 7.98 -17.24 6.60
N TRP A 38 8.18 -17.09 7.90
CA TRP A 38 7.59 -15.99 8.68
C TRP A 38 7.94 -14.62 8.10
N TRP A 39 9.21 -14.39 7.79
CA TRP A 39 9.69 -13.11 7.25
C TRP A 39 9.04 -12.80 5.90
N LYS A 40 8.94 -13.79 5.01
CA LYS A 40 8.25 -13.66 3.72
C LYS A 40 6.76 -13.33 3.88
N ASP A 41 6.09 -13.96 4.84
CA ASP A 41 4.65 -13.80 5.05
C ASP A 41 4.28 -12.53 5.83
N SER A 42 5.17 -12.03 6.69
CA SER A 42 4.87 -10.96 7.67
C SER A 42 5.25 -9.57 7.20
N VAL A 43 6.16 -9.46 6.23
CA VAL A 43 6.60 -8.17 5.70
C VAL A 43 5.88 -7.92 4.38
N GLU A 44 4.95 -6.98 4.38
CA GLU A 44 4.10 -6.67 3.21
C GLU A 44 4.91 -6.30 1.95
N PHE A 45 6.15 -5.81 2.10
CA PHE A 45 7.12 -5.58 1.02
C PHE A 45 7.52 -6.83 0.23
N ASN A 46 7.41 -8.02 0.82
CA ASN A 46 7.74 -9.29 0.17
C ASN A 46 6.63 -9.79 -0.76
N SER A 47 5.50 -9.09 -0.80
CA SER A 47 4.39 -9.38 -1.71
C SER A 47 4.46 -8.48 -2.96
N ASN A 48 3.94 -9.00 -4.07
CA ASN A 48 3.75 -8.19 -5.28
C ASN A 48 2.75 -7.02 -5.07
N GLU A 49 2.02 -6.99 -3.95
CA GLU A 49 1.07 -5.92 -3.59
C GLU A 49 1.79 -4.64 -3.14
N TYR A 50 3.05 -4.72 -2.66
CA TYR A 50 3.83 -3.54 -2.27
C TYR A 50 4.01 -2.55 -3.44
N LEU A 51 3.95 -3.04 -4.67
CA LEU A 51 4.01 -2.21 -5.86
C LEU A 51 2.75 -1.35 -6.08
N ARG A 52 1.62 -1.68 -5.44
CA ARG A 52 0.36 -0.90 -5.53
C ARG A 52 0.35 0.32 -4.63
N VAL A 53 1.36 0.43 -3.77
CA VAL A 53 1.45 1.45 -2.73
C VAL A 53 1.85 2.76 -3.35
N SER A 54 2.86 2.73 -4.21
CA SER A 54 3.23 3.88 -5.03
C SER A 54 2.09 4.30 -5.95
N GLN A 55 1.27 3.37 -6.46
CA GLN A 55 0.08 3.68 -7.25
C GLN A 55 -0.99 4.35 -6.39
N GLY A 56 -1.17 3.89 -5.14
CA GLY A 56 -2.08 4.48 -4.18
C GLY A 56 -1.70 5.90 -3.75
N TYR A 57 -0.41 6.20 -3.65
CA TYR A 57 0.14 7.52 -3.32
C TYR A 57 0.49 8.40 -4.54
N ALA A 58 0.26 7.91 -5.76
CA ALA A 58 0.44 8.71 -6.97
C ALA A 58 -0.56 9.87 -7.10
N LEU A 59 -1.41 10.11 -6.10
CA LEU A 59 -2.35 11.22 -6.06
C LEU A 59 -1.65 12.58 -6.22
N VAL A 60 -0.62 12.85 -5.42
CA VAL A 60 0.07 14.16 -5.41
C VAL A 60 0.86 14.45 -6.69
N PRO A 61 1.62 13.51 -7.30
CA PRO A 61 2.33 13.82 -8.55
C PRO A 61 1.43 13.77 -9.80
N THR A 62 0.21 13.19 -9.73
CA THR A 62 -0.63 12.96 -10.93
C THR A 62 -1.77 13.97 -11.07
N TYR A 63 -2.29 14.46 -9.95
CA TYR A 63 -3.47 15.32 -9.91
C TYR A 63 -3.14 16.69 -9.33
N THR A 64 -3.80 17.73 -9.85
CA THR A 64 -3.74 19.09 -9.30
C THR A 64 -4.62 19.21 -8.07
N ASP A 65 -4.45 20.26 -7.28
CA ASP A 65 -5.27 20.53 -6.09
C ASP A 65 -6.78 20.52 -6.42
N ASP A 66 -7.22 21.23 -7.46
CA ASP A 66 -8.63 21.24 -7.89
C ASP A 66 -9.17 19.85 -8.29
N GLU A 67 -8.31 18.99 -8.84
CA GLU A 67 -8.70 17.63 -9.22
C GLU A 67 -8.81 16.74 -7.98
N LEU A 68 -7.93 16.94 -6.99
CA LEU A 68 -8.00 16.26 -5.70
C LEU A 68 -9.25 16.70 -4.93
N ASP A 69 -9.54 18.01 -4.87
CA ASP A 69 -10.74 18.54 -4.24
C ASP A 69 -12.00 17.94 -4.83
N TYR A 70 -12.07 17.83 -6.18
CA TYR A 70 -13.17 17.14 -6.84
C TYR A 70 -13.26 15.66 -6.44
N LEU A 71 -12.15 14.93 -6.48
CA LEU A 71 -12.11 13.49 -6.18
C LEU A 71 -12.48 13.20 -4.72
N PHE A 72 -11.95 13.96 -3.77
CA PHE A 72 -12.27 13.83 -2.35
C PHE A 72 -13.69 14.34 -2.04
N GLY A 73 -14.17 15.36 -2.74
CA GLY A 73 -15.56 15.84 -2.65
C GLY A 73 -16.59 14.76 -2.97
N LEU A 74 -16.28 13.81 -3.86
CA LEU A 74 -17.17 12.67 -4.15
C LEU A 74 -17.42 11.75 -2.94
N ILE A 75 -16.51 11.76 -1.97
CA ILE A 75 -16.53 10.86 -0.81
C ILE A 75 -16.52 11.62 0.52
N GLU A 76 -16.78 12.94 0.51
CA GLU A 76 -16.66 13.82 1.68
C GLU A 76 -17.53 13.37 2.88
N ASN A 77 -18.68 12.73 2.58
CA ASN A 77 -19.65 12.26 3.56
C ASN A 77 -19.52 10.75 3.84
N THR A 78 -18.45 10.11 3.35
CA THR A 78 -18.20 8.69 3.55
C THR A 78 -17.25 8.45 4.72
N VAL A 79 -17.67 7.62 5.67
CA VAL A 79 -16.80 7.14 6.75
C VAL A 79 -16.05 5.91 6.26
N LEU A 80 -14.74 6.04 6.09
CA LEU A 80 -13.85 4.91 5.77
C LEU A 80 -13.35 4.22 7.04
N GLU A 81 -12.94 2.95 6.90
CA GLU A 81 -12.31 2.21 7.98
C GLU A 81 -11.01 2.90 8.42
N GLY A 82 -10.86 3.17 9.73
CA GLY A 82 -9.63 3.67 10.30
C GLY A 82 -8.51 2.63 10.26
N THR A 83 -7.41 2.92 9.57
CA THR A 83 -6.27 2.01 9.42
C THR A 83 -4.95 2.75 9.51
N TYR A 84 -3.94 2.12 10.10
CA TYR A 84 -2.55 2.58 10.10
C TYR A 84 -1.71 1.97 8.96
N SER A 85 -2.27 1.02 8.20
CA SER A 85 -1.59 0.44 7.04
C SER A 85 -1.62 1.44 5.88
N GLN A 86 -0.45 1.97 5.54
CA GLN A 86 -0.22 2.83 4.37
C GLN A 86 -0.67 2.18 3.04
N TYR A 87 -0.70 0.85 3.00
CA TYR A 87 -1.15 0.08 1.84
C TYR A 87 -2.66 -0.01 1.76
N LYS A 88 -3.31 -0.14 2.91
CA LYS A 88 -4.77 -0.23 3.00
C LYS A 88 -5.44 1.13 2.80
N THR A 89 -4.84 2.21 3.30
CA THR A 89 -5.43 3.57 3.23
C THR A 89 -5.71 4.00 1.80
N SER A 90 -4.72 3.91 0.92
CA SER A 90 -4.88 4.33 -0.47
C SER A 90 -5.89 3.47 -1.23
N LYS A 91 -5.90 2.15 -0.97
CA LYS A 91 -6.91 1.23 -1.52
C LYS A 91 -8.33 1.60 -1.10
N LEU A 92 -8.55 1.88 0.19
CA LEU A 92 -9.86 2.26 0.71
C LEU A 92 -10.39 3.53 0.04
N ILE A 93 -9.54 4.54 -0.12
CA ILE A 93 -9.89 5.81 -0.78
C ILE A 93 -10.26 5.56 -2.25
N TRP A 94 -9.41 4.85 -2.99
CA TRP A 94 -9.65 4.58 -4.42
C TRP A 94 -10.88 3.70 -4.66
N ASP A 95 -11.07 2.65 -3.86
CA ASP A 95 -12.23 1.76 -3.98
C ASP A 95 -13.55 2.56 -3.82
N GLU A 96 -13.56 3.58 -2.95
CA GLU A 96 -14.72 4.45 -2.76
C GLU A 96 -14.91 5.44 -3.92
N ILE A 97 -13.85 6.12 -4.35
CA ILE A 97 -13.88 7.06 -5.49
C ILE A 97 -14.37 6.35 -6.76
N LEU A 98 -13.89 5.13 -7.02
CA LEU A 98 -14.20 4.37 -8.23
C LEU A 98 -15.66 3.93 -8.32
N LYS A 99 -16.43 3.98 -7.23
CA LYS A 99 -17.90 3.81 -7.29
C LYS A 99 -18.57 4.90 -8.14
N TYR A 100 -17.96 6.08 -8.20
CA TYR A 100 -18.42 7.23 -8.97
C TYR A 100 -17.84 7.31 -10.38
N LYS A 101 -17.18 6.25 -10.89
CA LYS A 101 -16.50 6.25 -12.21
C LYS A 101 -17.33 6.81 -13.36
N ASN A 102 -18.63 6.51 -13.39
CA ASN A 102 -19.52 6.97 -14.45
C ASN A 102 -19.78 8.48 -14.37
N LYS A 103 -19.91 9.02 -13.14
CA LYS A 103 -20.03 10.45 -12.88
C LYS A 103 -18.74 11.18 -13.25
N ILE A 104 -17.59 10.66 -12.81
CA ILE A 104 -16.26 11.21 -13.16
C ILE A 104 -16.08 11.28 -14.68
N LYS A 105 -16.46 10.23 -15.41
CA LYS A 105 -16.37 10.20 -16.87
C LYS A 105 -17.19 11.30 -17.56
N VAL A 106 -18.32 11.69 -16.99
CA VAL A 106 -19.22 12.72 -17.54
C VAL A 106 -18.77 14.12 -17.10
N ASP A 107 -18.52 14.31 -15.81
CA ASP A 107 -18.25 15.62 -15.22
C ASP A 107 -16.82 16.11 -15.49
N LYS A 108 -15.85 15.18 -15.49
CA LYS A 108 -14.40 15.43 -15.55
C LYS A 108 -13.68 14.35 -16.41
N PRO A 109 -13.90 14.31 -17.73
CA PRO A 109 -13.36 13.27 -18.62
C PRO A 109 -11.82 13.20 -18.62
N GLU A 110 -11.13 14.31 -18.36
CA GLU A 110 -9.68 14.40 -18.20
C GLU A 110 -9.17 13.60 -16.99
N ILE A 111 -9.85 13.72 -15.83
CA ILE A 111 -9.55 12.95 -14.62
C ILE A 111 -9.78 11.46 -14.89
N TYR A 112 -10.88 11.11 -15.55
CA TYR A 112 -11.16 9.72 -15.92
C TYR A 112 -10.06 9.11 -16.82
N SER A 113 -9.49 9.91 -17.72
CA SER A 113 -8.37 9.49 -18.56
C SER A 113 -7.11 9.19 -17.73
N LYS A 114 -6.79 10.02 -16.73
CA LYS A 114 -5.67 9.80 -15.79
C LYS A 114 -5.83 8.50 -15.00
N ILE A 115 -7.03 8.27 -14.46
CA ILE A 115 -7.38 7.03 -13.73
C ILE A 115 -7.16 5.80 -14.61
N LYS A 116 -7.59 5.85 -15.87
CA LYS A 116 -7.40 4.73 -16.82
C LYS A 116 -5.91 4.45 -17.09
N LYS A 117 -5.09 5.49 -17.20
CA LYS A 117 -3.64 5.37 -17.40
C LYS A 117 -2.93 4.77 -16.19
N MET A 118 -3.32 5.16 -14.97
CA MET A 118 -2.78 4.57 -13.73
C MET A 118 -3.01 3.06 -13.66
N ASN A 119 -4.19 2.58 -14.06
CA ASN A 119 -4.49 1.14 -14.08
C ASN A 119 -3.65 0.34 -15.09
N THR A 120 -3.01 1.00 -16.06
CA THR A 120 -2.16 0.38 -17.07
C THR A 120 -0.66 0.53 -16.82
N MET A 121 -0.26 1.45 -15.95
CA MET A 121 1.15 1.70 -15.66
C MET A 121 1.68 0.73 -14.61
N THR A 122 2.70 -0.04 -14.98
CA THR A 122 3.49 -0.80 -14.00
C THR A 122 4.56 0.11 -13.42
N LEU A 123 4.87 -0.02 -12.12
CA LEU A 123 5.92 0.77 -11.45
C LEU A 123 7.28 0.71 -12.19
N THR A 124 7.57 -0.40 -12.86
CA THR A 124 8.78 -0.58 -13.69
C THR A 124 8.92 0.48 -14.78
N GLU A 125 7.80 1.00 -15.28
CA GLU A 125 7.78 2.08 -16.29
C GLU A 125 7.87 3.45 -15.63
N THR A 126 7.44 3.59 -14.38
CA THR A 126 7.50 4.85 -13.61
C THR A 126 8.93 5.22 -13.21
N PHE A 127 9.81 4.23 -12.98
CA PHE A 127 11.22 4.45 -12.63
C PHE A 127 12.19 4.51 -13.83
N LYS A 128 11.69 4.47 -15.07
CA LYS A 128 12.50 4.52 -16.30
C LYS A 128 12.60 5.92 -16.92
N ASN A 129 11.98 6.93 -16.31
CA ASN A 129 12.06 8.34 -16.72
C ASN A 129 13.04 9.10 -15.85
#